data_AF-A0A194XPU9-F1
#
_entry.id   AF-A0A194XPU9-F1
#
_cell.length_a   1.000
_cell.length_b   1.000
_cell.length_c   1.000
_cell.angle_alpha   90.00
_cell.angle_beta   90.00
_cell.angle_gamma   90.00
#
_symmetry.space_group_name_H-M   'P 1'
#
loop_
_entity.id
_entity.type
_entity.pdbx_description
1 polymer ?
#
loop_
_entity_poly.entity_id
_entity_poly.type
_entity_poly.pdbx_seq_one_letter_code
_entity_poly.pdbx_strand_id
1 'polypeptide(L)'
;MSSVFLRNVALAKPVTVRKPGANAEVTITPTGIERTELRQIVTSYYPSKQMKTLDDFDPSSYSIVDELLNKMSPQVRREFLKTKSFEIIATEQCLNFGNDGMDLFQQLARLAPIIGRIESLIVRVQVPVVGAIRKKADYKASSTRAFLEELAYKVGLFKSLKRMDVLLEMPKGSDLEGTLPFSNVCAFYRMRFRKWKLKLHVDGKPNLLVDDVRLAQMDAMNLEFLREEEEEVKEERKRRADEKRMNNVARAPINYTLVAPKGGMKRRGR
;
A
#
# COMPACT_ATOMS: atom_id res chain seq x y z
N MET A 1 21.33 -28.65 -64.25
CA MET A 1 20.79 -28.76 -62.88
C MET A 1 20.82 -27.39 -62.25
N SER A 2 19.67 -26.71 -62.19
CA SER A 2 19.58 -25.36 -61.63
C SER A 2 19.44 -25.46 -60.12
N SER A 3 20.50 -25.09 -59.39
CA SER A 3 20.48 -24.93 -57.94
C SER A 3 19.56 -23.76 -57.60
N VAL A 4 18.40 -24.04 -57.02
CA VAL A 4 17.52 -23.03 -56.47
C VAL A 4 18.17 -22.52 -55.18
N PHE A 5 18.85 -21.39 -55.27
CA PHE A 5 19.25 -20.63 -54.09
C PHE A 5 17.97 -20.23 -53.33
N LEU A 6 17.65 -20.97 -52.27
CA LEU A 6 16.69 -20.56 -51.27
C LEU A 6 17.20 -19.24 -50.68
N ARG A 7 16.61 -18.11 -51.12
CA ARG A 7 16.81 -16.82 -50.47
C ARG A 7 16.38 -16.99 -49.01
N ASN A 8 17.29 -16.73 -48.09
CA ASN A 8 16.96 -16.64 -46.68
C ASN A 8 15.96 -15.50 -46.48
N VAL A 9 14.66 -15.84 -46.39
CA VAL A 9 13.60 -14.88 -46.06
C VAL A 9 13.66 -14.68 -44.54
N ALA A 10 14.22 -13.54 -44.12
CA ALA A 10 14.16 -13.12 -42.74
C ALA A 10 12.76 -12.55 -42.44
N LEU A 11 11.99 -13.22 -41.59
CA LEU A 11 10.71 -12.71 -41.12
C LEU A 11 10.94 -11.95 -39.82
N ALA A 12 10.79 -10.61 -39.86
CA ALA A 12 10.82 -9.76 -38.67
C ALA A 12 9.40 -9.58 -38.13
N LYS A 13 9.13 -10.06 -36.91
CA LYS A 13 7.84 -9.87 -36.24
C LYS A 13 8.03 -8.99 -34.99
N PRO A 14 7.36 -7.84 -34.90
CA PRO A 14 7.36 -7.05 -33.67
C PRO A 14 6.52 -7.77 -32.61
N VAL A 15 7.06 -7.85 -31.40
CA VAL A 15 6.41 -8.39 -30.20
C VAL A 15 6.58 -7.36 -29.08
N THR A 16 5.52 -7.08 -28.34
CA THR A 16 5.61 -6.23 -27.14
C THR A 16 5.89 -7.11 -25.93
N VAL A 17 6.96 -6.81 -25.19
CA VAL A 17 7.38 -7.54 -23.99
C VAL A 17 7.55 -6.56 -22.83
N ARG A 18 7.46 -7.04 -21.59
CA ARG A 18 7.72 -6.18 -20.42
C ARG A 18 9.24 -5.94 -20.27
N LYS A 19 9.61 -4.75 -19.76
CA LYS A 19 10.97 -4.44 -19.31
C LYS A 19 11.41 -5.48 -18.28
N PRO A 20 12.69 -5.90 -18.29
CA PRO A 20 13.21 -6.81 -17.27
C PRO A 20 12.89 -6.30 -15.86
N GLY A 21 12.26 -7.14 -15.03
CA GLY A 21 11.86 -6.80 -13.66
C GLY A 21 10.51 -6.10 -13.50
N ALA A 22 9.83 -5.71 -14.58
CA ALA A 22 8.49 -5.14 -14.51
C ALA A 22 7.40 -6.22 -14.35
N ASN A 23 6.49 -6.03 -13.39
CA ASN A 23 5.40 -6.97 -13.11
C ASN A 23 4.09 -6.64 -13.84
N ALA A 24 4.00 -5.44 -14.40
CA ALA A 24 2.84 -4.89 -15.08
C ALA A 24 3.27 -4.19 -16.38
N GLU A 25 2.31 -3.77 -17.21
CA GLU A 25 2.55 -2.96 -18.41
C GLU A 25 2.60 -1.46 -18.11
N VAL A 26 1.97 -1.04 -17.01
CA VAL A 26 2.03 0.34 -16.50
C VAL A 26 2.41 0.31 -15.03
N THR A 27 3.40 1.12 -14.66
CA THR A 27 3.84 1.27 -13.27
C THR A 27 3.56 2.69 -12.80
N ILE A 28 2.99 2.82 -11.60
CA ILE A 28 2.70 4.08 -10.92
C ILE A 28 3.62 4.14 -9.69
N THR A 29 4.55 5.07 -9.70
CA THR A 29 5.48 5.39 -8.60
C THR A 29 5.28 6.86 -8.18
N PRO A 30 5.92 7.35 -7.12
CA PRO A 30 5.91 8.78 -6.83
C PRO A 30 6.52 9.63 -7.95
N THR A 31 7.57 9.11 -8.59
CA THR A 31 8.31 9.82 -9.64
C THR A 31 7.49 9.97 -10.91
N GLY A 32 6.56 9.05 -11.20
CA GLY A 32 5.75 9.14 -12.39
C GLY A 32 4.85 7.94 -12.66
N ILE A 33 4.18 8.01 -13.80
CA ILE A 33 3.36 6.93 -14.34
C ILE A 33 3.97 6.58 -15.69
N GLU A 34 4.45 5.36 -15.82
CA GLU A 34 5.29 4.94 -16.95
C GLU A 34 4.79 3.65 -17.57
N ARG A 35 4.98 3.52 -18.90
CA ARG A 35 4.88 2.23 -19.57
C ARG A 35 6.16 1.44 -19.39
N THR A 36 5.98 0.19 -19.03
CA THR A 36 7.05 -0.78 -18.80
C THR A 36 7.11 -1.81 -19.92
N GLU A 37 6.60 -1.48 -21.10
CA GLU A 37 6.66 -2.31 -22.30
C GLU A 37 7.84 -1.90 -23.20
N LEU A 38 8.48 -2.88 -23.82
CA LEU A 38 9.51 -2.74 -24.85
C LEU A 38 9.03 -3.39 -26.14
N ARG A 39 9.43 -2.83 -27.27
CA ARG A 39 9.19 -3.45 -28.58
C ARG A 39 10.37 -4.34 -28.91
N GLN A 40 10.13 -5.63 -28.98
CA GLN A 40 11.10 -6.63 -29.40
C GLN A 40 10.85 -6.98 -30.86
N ILE A 41 11.87 -6.82 -31.71
CA ILE A 41 11.84 -7.32 -33.08
C ILE A 41 12.48 -8.70 -33.06
N VAL A 42 11.67 -9.73 -33.33
CA VAL A 42 12.16 -11.10 -33.47
C VAL A 42 12.35 -11.37 -34.95
N THR A 43 13.59 -11.50 -35.37
CA THR A 43 13.95 -11.87 -36.75
C THR A 43 14.25 -13.36 -36.79
N SER A 44 13.43 -14.11 -37.52
CA SER A 44 13.62 -15.55 -37.71
C SER A 44 14.32 -15.81 -39.05
N TYR A 45 15.43 -16.53 -39.01
CA TYR A 45 16.16 -17.00 -40.18
C TYR A 45 15.94 -18.50 -40.35
N TYR A 46 15.65 -18.93 -41.57
CA TYR A 46 15.64 -20.36 -41.91
C TYR A 46 17.09 -20.90 -42.01
N PRO A 47 17.39 -22.12 -41.56
CA PRO A 47 16.61 -22.97 -40.69
C PRO A 47 16.94 -22.66 -39.22
N SER A 48 15.97 -22.20 -38.42
CA SER A 48 15.99 -22.10 -36.94
C SER A 48 16.80 -21.02 -36.20
N LYS A 49 17.60 -20.14 -36.84
CA LYS A 49 18.31 -19.10 -36.08
C LYS A 49 17.39 -17.91 -35.80
N GLN A 50 17.12 -17.61 -34.54
CA GLN A 50 16.38 -16.41 -34.14
C GLN A 50 17.35 -15.34 -33.61
N MET A 51 17.24 -14.13 -34.13
CA MET A 51 17.92 -12.96 -33.58
C MET A 51 16.86 -12.04 -32.97
N LYS A 52 17.12 -11.58 -31.74
CA LYS A 52 16.24 -10.71 -30.98
C LYS A 52 16.92 -9.35 -30.88
N THR A 53 16.31 -8.33 -31.47
CA THR A 53 16.72 -6.94 -31.28
C THR A 53 15.67 -6.27 -30.41
N LEU A 54 16.10 -5.62 -29.34
CA LEU A 54 15.23 -4.79 -28.52
C LEU A 54 15.30 -3.38 -29.09
N ASP A 55 14.14 -2.82 -29.37
CA ASP A 55 13.97 -1.41 -29.68
C ASP A 55 13.56 -0.72 -28.37
N ASP A 56 14.43 0.12 -27.86
CA ASP A 56 14.22 0.81 -26.60
C ASP A 56 13.17 1.90 -26.82
N PHE A 57 11.98 1.67 -26.28
CA PHE A 57 10.98 2.70 -26.16
C PHE A 57 11.49 3.78 -25.19
N ASP A 58 11.78 4.98 -25.69
CA ASP A 58 12.18 6.12 -24.87
C ASP A 58 10.96 6.63 -24.07
N PRO A 59 10.93 6.42 -22.74
CA PRO A 59 9.81 6.83 -21.91
C PRO A 59 9.76 8.34 -21.66
N SER A 60 10.86 9.07 -21.87
CA SER A 60 10.99 10.47 -21.45
C SER A 60 10.14 11.46 -22.27
N SER A 61 9.84 11.11 -23.53
CA SER A 61 8.99 11.90 -24.42
C SER A 61 7.50 11.52 -24.35
N TYR A 62 7.14 10.54 -23.52
CA TYR A 62 5.85 9.88 -23.57
C TYR A 62 5.07 9.97 -22.25
N SER A 63 3.88 10.59 -22.29
CA SER A 63 2.97 10.64 -21.14
C SER A 63 1.79 9.68 -21.34
N ILE A 64 1.84 8.52 -20.67
CA ILE A 64 0.73 7.56 -20.66
C ILE A 64 -0.56 8.16 -20.09
N VAL A 65 -0.44 9.10 -19.14
CA VAL A 65 -1.60 9.79 -18.58
C VAL A 65 -2.30 10.62 -19.65
N ASP A 66 -1.54 11.41 -20.40
CA ASP A 66 -2.08 12.22 -21.49
C ASP A 66 -2.65 11.35 -22.61
N GLU A 67 -1.98 10.24 -22.94
CA GLU A 67 -2.50 9.29 -23.90
C GLU A 67 -3.82 8.68 -23.44
N LEU A 68 -3.89 8.17 -22.21
CA LEU A 68 -5.10 7.54 -21.68
C LEU A 68 -6.24 8.52 -21.50
N LEU A 69 -5.99 9.79 -21.21
CA LEU A 69 -7.06 10.75 -20.92
C LEU A 69 -7.50 11.53 -22.16
N ASN A 70 -6.57 11.92 -23.03
CA ASN A 70 -6.81 12.90 -24.08
C ASN A 70 -6.66 12.32 -25.50
N LYS A 71 -5.71 11.40 -25.74
CA LYS A 71 -5.41 10.92 -27.12
C LYS A 71 -6.13 9.63 -27.50
N MET A 72 -6.30 8.69 -26.56
CA MET A 72 -6.98 7.42 -26.84
C MET A 72 -8.48 7.64 -27.02
N SER A 73 -9.03 7.05 -28.09
CA SER A 73 -10.47 6.96 -28.27
C SER A 73 -11.12 6.20 -27.10
N PRO A 74 -12.40 6.47 -26.78
CA PRO A 74 -13.07 5.81 -25.65
C PRO A 74 -13.09 4.28 -25.75
N GLN A 75 -13.14 3.71 -26.96
CA GLN A 75 -13.15 2.26 -27.19
C GLN A 75 -11.77 1.66 -26.91
N VAL A 76 -10.71 2.23 -27.49
CA VAL A 76 -9.33 1.79 -27.28
C VAL A 76 -8.94 1.89 -25.82
N ARG A 77 -9.32 3.00 -25.17
CA ARG A 77 -9.08 3.21 -23.73
C ARG A 77 -9.75 2.14 -22.88
N ARG A 78 -11.01 1.78 -23.18
CA ARG A 78 -11.73 0.73 -22.44
C ARG A 78 -11.05 -0.62 -22.60
N GLU A 79 -10.67 -0.98 -23.81
CA GLU A 79 -9.96 -2.22 -24.09
C GLU A 79 -8.59 -2.26 -23.40
N PHE A 80 -7.87 -1.14 -23.40
CA PHE A 80 -6.58 -1.02 -22.72
C PHE A 80 -6.72 -1.24 -21.21
N LEU A 81 -7.64 -0.53 -20.54
CA LEU A 81 -7.86 -0.65 -19.09
C LEU A 81 -8.38 -2.03 -18.66
N LYS A 82 -8.97 -2.78 -19.59
CA LYS A 82 -9.43 -4.15 -19.39
C LYS A 82 -8.30 -5.19 -19.56
N THR A 83 -7.43 -4.99 -20.54
CA THR A 83 -6.44 -6.01 -20.96
C THR A 83 -5.08 -5.82 -20.32
N LYS A 84 -4.71 -4.58 -19.97
CA LYS A 84 -3.40 -4.24 -19.43
C LYS A 84 -3.42 -4.27 -17.90
N SER A 85 -2.32 -4.75 -17.34
CA SER A 85 -2.07 -4.76 -15.90
C SER A 85 -1.35 -3.50 -15.49
N PHE A 86 -1.79 -2.94 -14.37
CA PHE A 86 -1.19 -1.78 -13.73
C PHE A 86 -0.60 -2.22 -12.38
N GLU A 87 0.53 -1.64 -12.01
CA GLU A 87 1.16 -1.84 -10.70
C GLU A 87 1.39 -0.48 -10.03
N ILE A 88 0.88 -0.32 -8.82
CA ILE A 88 1.24 0.79 -7.93
C ILE A 88 2.37 0.31 -7.04
N ILE A 89 3.49 1.04 -7.01
CA ILE A 89 4.60 0.76 -6.11
C ILE A 89 4.58 1.79 -4.99
N ALA A 90 4.25 1.33 -3.79
CA ALA A 90 4.25 2.14 -2.58
C ALA A 90 5.48 1.79 -1.72
N THR A 91 6.27 2.80 -1.40
CA THR A 91 7.48 2.78 -0.57
C THR A 91 7.37 3.86 0.50
N GLU A 92 8.20 3.83 1.54
CA GLU A 92 8.19 4.86 2.59
C GLU A 92 8.35 6.30 2.03
N GLN A 93 9.15 6.45 0.97
CA GLN A 93 9.34 7.73 0.28
C GLN A 93 8.04 8.29 -0.32
N CYS A 94 7.06 7.43 -0.61
CA CYS A 94 5.77 7.84 -1.18
C CYS A 94 4.95 8.74 -0.25
N LEU A 95 5.23 8.74 1.05
CA LEU A 95 4.53 9.56 2.04
C LEU A 95 5.28 10.85 2.41
N ASN A 96 6.56 10.95 2.05
CA ASN A 96 7.48 11.99 2.56
C ASN A 96 7.96 12.97 1.48
N PHE A 97 7.29 13.09 0.34
CA PHE A 97 7.66 14.12 -0.63
C PHE A 97 7.34 15.52 -0.07
N GLY A 98 8.39 16.32 0.12
CA GLY A 98 8.28 17.72 0.50
C GLY A 98 7.63 18.57 -0.60
N ASN A 99 7.53 19.88 -0.34
CA ASN A 99 6.74 20.85 -1.12
C ASN A 99 6.97 20.88 -2.66
N ASP A 100 8.04 20.28 -3.18
CA ASP A 100 8.42 20.36 -4.60
C ASP A 100 8.21 19.05 -5.40
N GLY A 101 7.83 17.94 -4.76
CA GLY A 101 7.65 16.65 -5.43
C GLY A 101 6.20 16.16 -5.40
N MET A 102 5.74 15.55 -6.50
CA MET A 102 4.44 14.88 -6.48
C MET A 102 4.49 13.61 -5.64
N ASP A 103 3.61 13.51 -4.64
CA ASP A 103 3.43 12.27 -3.89
C ASP A 103 2.69 11.21 -4.73
N LEU A 104 2.72 9.95 -4.27
CA LEU A 104 2.05 8.85 -4.96
C LEU A 104 0.56 9.11 -5.20
N PHE A 105 -0.11 9.79 -4.27
CA PHE A 105 -1.54 10.04 -4.33
C PHE A 105 -1.89 11.16 -5.31
N GLN A 106 -1.00 12.12 -5.52
CA GLN A 106 -1.09 13.09 -6.60
C GLN A 106 -0.97 12.40 -7.95
N GLN A 107 -0.05 11.42 -8.10
CA GLN A 107 0.01 10.59 -9.32
C GLN A 107 -1.29 9.81 -9.54
N LEU A 108 -1.82 9.19 -8.48
CA LEU A 108 -3.12 8.50 -8.55
C LEU A 108 -4.28 9.44 -8.89
N ALA A 109 -4.27 10.67 -8.37
CA ALA A 109 -5.28 11.68 -8.64
C ALA A 109 -5.32 12.07 -10.13
N ARG A 110 -4.16 12.09 -10.81
CA ARG A 110 -4.10 12.30 -12.27
C ARG A 110 -4.87 11.22 -13.04
N LEU A 111 -4.97 10.00 -12.50
CA LEU A 111 -5.74 8.90 -13.09
C LEU A 111 -7.18 8.80 -12.55
N ALA A 112 -7.60 9.67 -11.63
CA ALA A 112 -8.91 9.58 -10.96
C ALA A 112 -10.11 9.34 -11.91
N PRO A 113 -10.20 9.95 -13.12
CA PRO A 113 -11.32 9.71 -14.03
C PRO A 113 -11.43 8.28 -14.56
N ILE A 114 -10.33 7.52 -14.56
CA ILE A 114 -10.23 6.20 -15.19
C ILE A 114 -9.75 5.09 -14.25
N ILE A 115 -9.18 5.42 -13.09
CA ILE A 115 -8.57 4.44 -12.18
C ILE A 115 -9.56 3.37 -11.71
N GLY A 116 -10.84 3.72 -11.55
CA GLY A 116 -11.90 2.78 -11.20
C GLY A 116 -12.32 1.83 -12.32
N ARG A 117 -11.80 2.01 -13.54
CA ARG A 117 -12.07 1.19 -14.71
C ARG A 117 -10.94 0.22 -15.03
N ILE A 118 -9.83 0.28 -14.29
CA ILE A 118 -8.70 -0.65 -14.44
C ILE A 118 -9.13 -2.01 -13.87
N GLU A 119 -9.15 -3.05 -14.70
CA GLU A 119 -9.57 -4.39 -14.27
C GLU A 119 -8.44 -5.16 -13.56
N SER A 120 -7.19 -4.92 -13.95
CA SER A 120 -6.00 -5.57 -13.37
C SER A 120 -5.09 -4.50 -12.75
N LEU A 121 -5.24 -4.29 -11.44
CA LEU A 121 -4.40 -3.36 -10.68
C LEU A 121 -3.90 -4.03 -9.40
N ILE A 122 -2.57 -4.07 -9.27
CA ILE A 122 -1.86 -4.60 -8.12
C ILE A 122 -1.23 -3.44 -7.35
N VAL A 123 -1.43 -3.40 -6.04
CA VAL A 123 -0.71 -2.47 -5.15
C VAL A 123 0.43 -3.23 -4.50
N ARG A 124 1.65 -3.00 -4.95
CA ARG A 124 2.86 -3.55 -4.34
C ARG A 124 3.39 -2.57 -3.30
N VAL A 125 3.45 -3.02 -2.06
CA VAL A 125 3.92 -2.22 -0.92
C VAL A 125 5.25 -2.78 -0.47
N GLN A 126 6.30 -1.98 -0.61
CA GLN A 126 7.64 -2.32 -0.14
C GLN A 126 7.75 -1.87 1.32
N VAL A 127 7.77 -2.86 2.21
CA VAL A 127 7.86 -2.61 3.64
C VAL A 127 9.28 -2.11 3.94
N PRO A 128 9.44 -0.94 4.61
CA PRO A 128 10.75 -0.39 4.88
C PRO A 128 11.59 -1.33 5.76
N VAL A 129 12.90 -1.32 5.52
CA VAL A 129 13.87 -2.03 6.35
C VAL A 129 13.99 -1.26 7.67
N VAL A 130 13.31 -1.75 8.70
CA VAL A 130 13.49 -1.25 10.06
C VAL A 130 14.12 -2.38 10.86
N GLY A 131 15.04 -2.03 11.78
CA GLY A 131 15.72 -3.02 12.63
C GLY A 131 14.75 -4.02 13.23
N ALA A 132 15.22 -5.24 13.52
CA ALA A 132 14.37 -6.38 13.84
C ALA A 132 13.28 -6.03 14.87
N ILE A 133 12.04 -5.89 14.39
CA ILE A 133 10.86 -5.67 15.23
C ILE A 133 10.58 -7.01 15.91
N ARG A 134 11.02 -7.13 17.16
CA ARG A 134 10.97 -8.39 17.93
C ARG A 134 9.86 -8.41 18.99
N LYS A 135 9.19 -7.29 19.25
CA LYS A 135 8.07 -7.22 20.18
C LYS A 135 6.93 -6.39 19.62
N LYS A 136 5.70 -6.68 20.08
CA LYS A 136 4.50 -5.88 19.79
C LYS A 136 4.71 -4.40 20.12
N ALA A 137 5.32 -4.09 21.25
CA ALA A 137 5.63 -2.71 21.65
C ALA A 137 6.53 -2.00 20.64
N ASP A 138 7.59 -2.68 20.17
CA ASP A 138 8.51 -2.14 19.16
C ASP A 138 7.79 -1.86 17.84
N TYR A 139 6.87 -2.74 17.45
CA TYR A 139 6.01 -2.52 16.27
C TYR A 139 5.12 -1.29 16.47
N LYS A 140 4.46 -1.14 17.63
CA LYS A 140 3.57 0.00 17.91
C LYS A 140 4.31 1.34 17.78
N ALA A 141 5.60 1.38 18.15
CA ALA A 141 6.44 2.58 18.06
C ALA A 141 7.20 2.71 16.73
N SER A 142 7.09 1.74 15.82
CA SER A 142 7.91 1.68 14.59
C SER A 142 7.42 2.65 13.51
N SER A 143 8.36 3.20 12.74
CA SER A 143 8.05 3.95 11.50
C SER A 143 7.33 3.08 10.47
N THR A 144 7.60 1.77 10.43
CA THR A 144 6.88 0.80 9.59
C THR A 144 5.38 0.84 9.86
N ARG A 145 4.97 0.79 11.14
CA ARG A 145 3.54 0.87 11.48
C ARG A 145 2.94 2.19 11.01
N ALA A 146 3.59 3.31 11.31
CA ALA A 146 3.11 4.64 10.91
C ALA A 146 2.94 4.75 9.39
N PHE A 147 3.94 4.29 8.63
CA PHE A 147 3.91 4.23 7.17
C PHE A 147 2.72 3.40 6.67
N LEU A 148 2.56 2.17 7.19
CA LEU A 148 1.51 1.27 6.72
C LEU A 148 0.11 1.76 7.10
N GLU A 149 -0.08 2.33 8.30
CA GLU A 149 -1.35 2.92 8.72
C GLU A 149 -1.73 4.15 7.87
N GLU A 150 -0.77 5.02 7.57
CA GLU A 150 -1.01 6.20 6.73
C GLU A 150 -1.28 5.80 5.27
N LEU A 151 -0.49 4.87 4.71
CA LEU A 151 -0.72 4.31 3.39
C LEU A 151 -2.11 3.66 3.32
N ALA A 152 -2.50 2.92 4.36
CA ALA A 152 -3.81 2.30 4.45
C ALA A 152 -4.94 3.33 4.44
N TYR A 153 -4.80 4.37 5.26
CA TYR A 153 -5.75 5.47 5.34
C TYR A 153 -5.92 6.15 3.98
N LYS A 154 -4.81 6.54 3.33
CA LYS A 154 -4.83 7.25 2.05
C LYS A 154 -5.37 6.37 0.91
N VAL A 155 -5.01 5.08 0.84
CA VAL A 155 -5.60 4.12 -0.12
C VAL A 155 -7.11 4.00 0.09
N GLY A 156 -7.56 4.00 1.35
CA GLY A 156 -8.98 3.96 1.72
C GLY A 156 -9.82 5.12 1.19
N LEU A 157 -9.20 6.27 0.88
CA LEU A 157 -9.85 7.44 0.27
C LEU A 157 -10.27 7.18 -1.18
N PHE A 158 -9.53 6.33 -1.90
CA PHE A 158 -9.86 5.98 -3.27
C PHE A 158 -10.76 4.74 -3.29
N LYS A 159 -12.08 4.95 -3.40
CA LYS A 159 -13.08 3.86 -3.40
C LYS A 159 -12.79 2.77 -4.44
N SER A 160 -12.21 3.14 -5.59
CA SER A 160 -11.78 2.21 -6.63
C SER A 160 -10.68 1.26 -6.16
N LEU A 161 -9.76 1.71 -5.28
CA LEU A 161 -8.63 0.90 -4.82
C LEU A 161 -9.03 -0.22 -3.85
N LYS A 162 -10.25 -0.18 -3.29
CA LYS A 162 -10.77 -1.20 -2.36
C LYS A 162 -11.00 -2.57 -3.02
N ARG A 163 -10.91 -2.69 -4.34
CA ARG A 163 -11.11 -3.96 -5.06
C ARG A 163 -9.82 -4.56 -5.63
N MET A 164 -8.67 -4.08 -5.15
CA MET A 164 -7.38 -4.41 -5.73
C MET A 164 -6.71 -5.56 -5.02
N ASP A 165 -5.77 -6.17 -5.74
CA ASP A 165 -4.87 -7.17 -5.21
C ASP A 165 -3.67 -6.45 -4.59
N VAL A 166 -3.30 -6.82 -3.37
CA VAL A 166 -2.16 -6.24 -2.66
C VAL A 166 -1.03 -7.24 -2.58
N LEU A 167 0.20 -6.78 -2.84
CA LEU A 167 1.41 -7.55 -2.61
C LEU A 167 2.27 -6.82 -1.58
N LEU A 168 2.36 -7.37 -0.38
CA LEU A 168 3.28 -6.88 0.65
C LEU A 168 4.66 -7.51 0.41
N GLU A 169 5.66 -6.70 0.10
CA GLU A 169 7.04 -7.12 -0.15
C GLU A 169 7.87 -6.80 1.09
N MET A 170 8.29 -7.86 1.80
CA MET A 170 9.08 -7.73 3.02
C MET A 170 10.53 -7.33 2.71
N PRO A 171 11.22 -6.64 3.62
CA PRO A 171 12.62 -6.29 3.43
C PRO A 171 13.52 -7.52 3.28
N LYS A 172 14.66 -7.36 2.60
CA LYS A 172 15.68 -8.42 2.47
C LYS A 172 16.15 -8.91 3.85
N GLY A 173 16.39 -10.21 3.97
CA GLY A 173 16.74 -10.86 5.22
C GLY A 173 15.53 -11.12 6.15
N SER A 174 14.30 -10.87 5.69
CA SER A 174 13.10 -11.25 6.45
C SER A 174 12.86 -12.76 6.33
N ASP A 175 13.03 -13.47 7.44
CA ASP A 175 12.57 -14.85 7.58
C ASP A 175 11.19 -14.90 8.27
N LEU A 176 10.54 -16.06 8.18
CA LEU A 176 9.31 -16.36 8.92
C LEU A 176 9.60 -16.99 10.30
N GLU A 177 10.87 -17.07 10.70
CA GLU A 177 11.26 -17.72 11.95
C GLU A 177 11.00 -16.77 13.13
N GLY A 178 9.74 -16.72 13.58
CA GLY A 178 9.29 -15.92 14.72
C GLY A 178 7.88 -15.38 14.53
N THR A 179 7.19 -15.02 15.62
CA THR A 179 5.79 -14.55 15.64
C THR A 179 5.58 -13.09 15.19
N LEU A 180 6.62 -12.38 14.74
CA LEU A 180 6.60 -10.93 14.50
C LEU A 180 6.66 -10.40 13.05
N PRO A 181 6.99 -11.18 12.00
CA PRO A 181 6.66 -10.79 10.62
C PRO A 181 5.16 -10.48 10.44
N PHE A 182 4.34 -11.05 11.32
CA PHE A 182 2.89 -10.93 11.40
C PHE A 182 2.41 -9.56 11.88
N SER A 183 3.16 -8.85 12.74
CA SER A 183 2.76 -7.50 13.14
C SER A 183 2.92 -6.48 12.01
N ASN A 184 3.90 -6.69 11.13
CA ASN A 184 4.20 -5.79 10.01
C ASN A 184 3.12 -5.75 8.92
N VAL A 185 2.06 -6.55 9.02
CA VAL A 185 0.96 -6.57 8.03
C VAL A 185 -0.38 -6.09 8.62
N CYS A 186 -0.46 -5.82 9.93
CA CYS A 186 -1.70 -5.48 10.66
C CYS A 186 -2.48 -4.30 10.05
N ALA A 187 -1.79 -3.23 9.66
CA ALA A 187 -2.45 -2.04 9.11
C ALA A 187 -3.21 -2.32 7.79
N PHE A 188 -2.74 -3.30 6.99
CA PHE A 188 -3.36 -3.65 5.72
C PHE A 188 -4.63 -4.49 5.88
N TYR A 189 -4.80 -5.21 6.99
CA TYR A 189 -6.03 -5.95 7.28
C TYR A 189 -7.23 -5.07 7.62
N ARG A 190 -6.99 -3.83 8.07
CA ARG A 190 -8.08 -2.85 8.27
C ARG A 190 -8.71 -2.43 6.94
N MET A 191 -8.03 -2.67 5.82
CA MET A 191 -8.56 -2.40 4.49
C MET A 191 -9.23 -3.63 3.91
N ARG A 192 -10.42 -3.44 3.34
CA ARG A 192 -11.09 -4.47 2.54
C ARG A 192 -10.44 -4.50 1.17
N PHE A 193 -9.58 -5.48 0.93
CA PHE A 193 -9.02 -5.78 -0.40
C PHE A 193 -9.69 -6.99 -1.02
N ARG A 194 -9.50 -7.16 -2.34
CA ARG A 194 -10.01 -8.33 -3.04
C ARG A 194 -9.17 -9.57 -2.71
N LYS A 195 -7.84 -9.42 -2.77
CA LYS A 195 -6.86 -10.43 -2.39
C LYS A 195 -5.61 -9.73 -1.85
N TRP A 196 -4.86 -10.42 -1.02
CA TRP A 196 -3.54 -9.96 -0.62
C TRP A 196 -2.56 -11.13 -0.65
N LYS A 197 -1.29 -10.84 -0.88
CA LYS A 197 -0.18 -11.78 -0.91
C LYS A 197 0.99 -11.20 -0.13
N LEU A 198 1.77 -12.07 0.48
CA LEU A 198 3.02 -11.71 1.16
C LEU A 198 4.20 -12.31 0.40
N LYS A 199 5.19 -11.47 0.09
CA LYS A 199 6.44 -11.85 -0.55
C LYS A 199 7.59 -11.67 0.44
N LEU A 200 8.34 -12.75 0.64
CA LEU A 200 9.48 -12.83 1.54
C LEU A 200 10.78 -12.84 0.76
N HIS A 201 11.78 -12.22 1.36
CA HIS A 201 13.13 -12.15 0.85
C HIS A 201 14.08 -12.81 1.86
N VAL A 202 14.24 -14.12 1.73
CA VAL A 202 15.11 -14.91 2.61
C VAL A 202 16.51 -14.98 1.99
N ASP A 203 17.54 -14.67 2.77
CA ASP A 203 18.91 -14.66 2.27
C ASP A 203 19.34 -16.04 1.76
N GLY A 204 20.00 -16.06 0.60
CA GLY A 204 20.43 -17.29 -0.06
C GLY A 204 19.29 -18.12 -0.66
N LYS A 205 18.03 -17.66 -0.62
CA LYS A 205 16.87 -18.34 -1.20
C LYS A 205 16.16 -17.47 -2.24
N PRO A 206 15.47 -18.08 -3.23
CA PRO A 206 14.60 -17.32 -4.12
C PRO A 206 13.49 -16.63 -3.32
N ASN A 207 12.98 -15.50 -3.84
CA ASN A 207 11.86 -14.82 -3.21
C ASN A 207 10.66 -15.76 -3.09
N LEU A 208 10.08 -15.86 -1.90
CA LEU A 208 8.99 -16.79 -1.61
C LEU A 208 7.68 -16.03 -1.50
N LEU A 209 6.66 -16.48 -2.21
CA LEU A 209 5.28 -16.08 -1.92
C LEU A 209 4.76 -16.99 -0.80
N VAL A 210 4.21 -16.38 0.24
CA VAL A 210 3.59 -17.11 1.35
C VAL A 210 2.30 -17.75 0.85
N ASP A 211 2.13 -19.03 1.18
CA ASP A 211 0.93 -19.80 0.82
C ASP A 211 -0.32 -19.36 1.59
N ASP A 212 -1.49 -19.68 1.05
CA ASP A 212 -2.78 -19.26 1.60
C ASP A 212 -3.03 -19.82 3.01
N VAL A 213 -2.47 -20.99 3.36
CA VAL A 213 -2.63 -21.60 4.69
C VAL A 213 -1.92 -20.76 5.74
N ARG A 214 -0.67 -20.37 5.46
CA ARG A 214 0.10 -19.47 6.30
C ARG A 214 -0.55 -18.10 6.37
N LEU A 215 -1.01 -17.55 5.25
CA LEU A 215 -1.77 -16.29 5.24
C LEU A 215 -2.99 -16.37 6.19
N ALA A 216 -3.78 -17.45 6.14
CA ALA A 216 -4.91 -17.64 7.04
C ALA A 216 -4.51 -17.73 8.54
N GLN A 217 -3.34 -18.30 8.85
CA GLN A 217 -2.79 -18.26 10.21
C GLN A 217 -2.42 -16.82 10.62
N MET A 218 -1.90 -16.01 9.68
CA MET A 218 -1.65 -14.59 9.92
C MET A 218 -2.95 -13.83 10.19
N ASP A 219 -4.02 -14.13 9.44
CA ASP A 219 -5.35 -13.53 9.63
C ASP A 219 -5.84 -13.76 11.06
N ALA A 220 -5.73 -15.00 11.56
CA ALA A 220 -6.17 -15.37 12.91
C ALA A 220 -5.36 -14.64 14.00
N MET A 221 -4.04 -14.62 13.90
CA MET A 221 -3.17 -13.91 14.85
C MET A 221 -3.42 -12.39 14.84
N ASN A 222 -3.69 -11.81 13.66
CA ASN A 222 -4.00 -10.40 13.54
C ASN A 222 -5.35 -10.05 14.18
N LEU A 223 -6.36 -10.92 14.06
CA LEU A 223 -7.65 -10.72 14.75
C LEU A 223 -7.47 -10.71 16.27
N GLU A 224 -6.62 -11.58 16.82
CA GLU A 224 -6.27 -11.57 18.24
C GLU A 224 -5.58 -10.25 18.62
N PHE A 225 -4.57 -9.82 17.84
CA PHE A 225 -3.88 -8.56 18.06
C PHE A 225 -4.83 -7.34 18.08
N LEU A 226 -5.79 -7.29 17.14
CA LEU A 226 -6.78 -6.22 17.05
C LEU A 226 -7.72 -6.23 18.26
N ARG A 227 -8.15 -7.41 18.73
CA ARG A 227 -8.96 -7.53 19.95
C ARG A 227 -8.22 -7.02 21.17
N GLU A 228 -6.94 -7.38 21.32
CA GLU A 228 -6.10 -6.85 22.39
C GLU A 228 -5.96 -5.32 22.30
N GLU A 229 -5.73 -4.76 21.11
CA GLU A 229 -5.67 -3.29 20.95
C GLU A 229 -7.00 -2.60 21.32
N GLU A 230 -8.14 -3.18 20.94
CA GLU A 230 -9.45 -2.64 21.29
C GLU A 230 -9.69 -2.65 22.81
N GLU A 231 -9.31 -3.73 23.50
CA GLU A 231 -9.41 -3.81 24.96
C GLU A 231 -8.46 -2.82 25.64
N GLU A 232 -7.19 -2.71 25.22
CA GLU A 232 -6.25 -1.71 25.72
C GLU A 232 -6.81 -0.28 25.58
N VAL A 233 -7.42 0.05 24.43
CA VAL A 233 -8.04 1.37 24.19
C VAL A 233 -9.27 1.58 25.08
N LYS A 234 -10.09 0.56 25.33
CA LYS A 234 -11.24 0.65 26.24
C LYS A 234 -10.79 0.89 27.68
N GLU A 235 -9.77 0.17 28.14
CA GLU A 235 -9.21 0.32 29.48
C GLU A 235 -8.62 1.72 29.68
N GLU A 236 -7.85 2.23 28.72
CA GLU A 236 -7.29 3.58 28.77
C GLU A 236 -8.39 4.65 28.82
N ARG A 237 -9.45 4.48 28.03
CA ARG A 237 -10.62 5.39 28.06
C ARG A 237 -11.31 5.38 29.41
N LYS A 238 -11.47 4.20 30.02
CA LYS A 238 -12.05 4.05 31.36
C LYS A 238 -11.19 4.74 32.42
N ARG A 239 -9.88 4.51 32.41
CA ARG A 239 -8.93 5.16 33.32
C ARG A 239 -8.99 6.68 33.23
N ARG A 240 -8.98 7.24 32.01
CA ARG A 240 -9.11 8.70 31.79
C ARG A 240 -10.45 9.26 32.24
N ALA A 241 -11.54 8.50 32.11
CA ALA A 241 -12.85 8.91 32.58
C ALA A 241 -12.92 8.95 34.12
N ASP A 242 -12.35 7.93 34.78
CA ASP A 242 -12.28 7.84 36.24
C ASP A 242 -11.38 8.94 36.83
N GLU A 243 -10.25 9.23 36.19
CA GLU A 243 -9.36 10.34 36.56
C GLU A 243 -10.08 11.71 36.45
N LYS A 244 -10.82 11.94 35.35
CA LYS A 244 -11.63 13.14 35.18
C LYS A 244 -12.73 13.24 36.25
N ARG A 245 -13.36 12.12 36.63
CA ARG A 245 -14.36 12.08 37.70
C ARG A 245 -13.74 12.45 39.04
N MET A 246 -12.60 11.88 39.40
CA MET A 246 -11.91 12.20 40.66
C MET A 246 -11.47 13.67 40.71
N ASN A 247 -10.94 14.21 39.61
CA ASN A 247 -10.56 15.62 39.53
C ASN A 247 -11.76 16.58 39.64
N ASN A 248 -12.94 16.19 39.15
CA ASN A 248 -14.16 16.97 39.30
C ASN A 248 -14.73 16.92 40.73
N VAL A 249 -14.59 15.78 41.43
CA VAL A 249 -14.96 15.66 42.85
C VAL A 249 -14.04 16.52 43.72
N ALA A 250 -12.74 16.55 43.42
CA ALA A 250 -11.77 17.39 44.13
C ALA A 250 -11.97 18.91 43.92
N ARG A 251 -12.66 19.32 42.83
CA ARG A 251 -12.96 20.73 42.50
C ARG A 251 -14.38 21.15 42.87
N ALA A 252 -15.20 20.28 43.46
CA ALA A 252 -16.50 20.67 43.96
C ALA A 252 -16.31 21.74 45.05
N PRO A 253 -16.88 22.95 44.91
CA PRO A 253 -16.75 23.96 45.95
C PRO A 253 -17.35 23.38 47.23
N ILE A 254 -16.54 23.33 48.29
CA ILE A 254 -17.02 23.04 49.63
C ILE A 254 -17.96 24.20 49.96
N ASN A 255 -19.25 23.99 49.75
CA ASN A 255 -20.28 24.88 50.25
C ASN A 255 -20.24 24.75 51.77
N TYR A 256 -19.39 25.57 52.40
CA TYR A 256 -19.48 25.84 53.81
C TYR A 256 -20.82 26.53 54.03
N THR A 257 -21.84 25.76 54.36
CA THR A 257 -23.07 26.29 54.91
C THR A 257 -22.69 26.91 56.25
N LEU A 258 -22.42 28.21 56.25
CA LEU A 258 -22.25 29.01 57.46
C LEU A 258 -23.58 28.94 58.21
N VAL A 259 -23.69 27.99 59.15
CA VAL A 259 -24.77 27.97 60.12
C VAL A 259 -24.55 29.17 61.03
N ALA A 260 -25.20 30.27 60.70
CA ALA A 260 -25.21 31.46 61.53
C ALA A 260 -25.72 31.06 62.93
N PRO A 261 -24.96 31.32 64.01
CA PRO A 261 -25.42 31.02 65.35
C PRO A 261 -26.68 31.85 65.61
N LYS A 262 -27.77 31.20 66.00
CA LYS A 262 -28.99 31.85 66.47
C LYS A 262 -28.67 32.62 67.76
N GLY A 263 -28.21 33.85 67.61
CA GLY A 263 -28.03 34.80 68.71
C GLY A 263 -29.40 35.14 69.30
N GLY A 264 -29.73 34.52 70.43
CA GLY A 264 -30.87 34.86 71.25
C GLY A 264 -30.64 36.21 71.94
N MET A 265 -31.05 37.29 71.30
CA MET A 265 -31.04 38.62 71.89
C MET A 265 -32.36 38.85 72.65
N LYS A 266 -32.38 38.47 73.94
CA LYS A 266 -33.46 38.85 74.86
C LYS A 266 -33.38 40.36 75.14
N ARG A 267 -34.30 41.14 74.58
CA ARG A 267 -34.57 42.51 75.00
C ARG A 267 -35.25 42.48 76.38
N ARG A 268 -34.59 43.01 77.41
CA ARG A 268 -35.26 43.43 78.65
C ARG A 268 -35.66 44.90 78.49
N GLY A 269 -36.94 45.18 78.70
CA GLY A 269 -37.49 46.52 78.82
C GLY A 269 -37.88 46.79 80.27
N ARG A 270 -37.60 48.03 80.69
CA ARG A 270 -37.96 48.74 81.94
C ARG A 270 -37.38 48.20 83.24
#